data_AF-A0A7C8Z323-F1
#
_entry.id   AF-A0A7C8Z323-F1
#
_cell.length_a   1.000
_cell.length_b   1.000
_cell.length_c   1.000
_cell.angle_alpha   90.00
_cell.angle_beta   90.00
_cell.angle_gamma   90.00
#
_symmetry.space_group_name_H-M   'P 1'
#
loop_
_entity.id
_entity.type
_entity.pdbx_description
1 polymer ?
#
loop_
_entity_poly.entity_id
_entity_poly.type
_entity_poly.pdbx_seq_one_letter_code
_entity_poly.pdbx_strand_id
1 'polypeptide(L)'
;SRSNPYYVVQQGKIQSLTTMKDSQRLQLLKEIGGTQVYEERRRESLKIMQETGSKRRQIIEVVKYLDERLKELDEEKEDLRKYQQLDKQRKSLEYTIYDKELQDAQQRLAKVEEERHKVSEKST
;
A
#
# COMPACT_ATOMS: atom_id res chain seq x y z
N SER A 1 4.38 12.41 -46.05
CA SER A 1 4.69 12.77 -47.45
C SER A 1 4.88 14.26 -47.64
N ARG A 2 5.76 14.89 -46.85
CA ARG A 2 6.16 16.29 -47.05
C ARG A 2 7.55 16.27 -47.68
N SER A 3 7.65 16.80 -48.90
CA SER A 3 8.85 17.20 -49.65
C SER A 3 10.02 16.20 -49.68
N ASN A 4 9.99 15.27 -50.64
CA ASN A 4 11.16 14.48 -51.01
C ASN A 4 12.26 15.43 -51.57
N PRO A 5 13.39 15.68 -50.88
CA PRO A 5 14.39 16.66 -51.33
C PRO A 5 15.14 16.24 -52.61
N TYR A 6 14.92 15.00 -53.08
CA TYR A 6 15.64 14.40 -54.19
C TYR A 6 15.04 14.72 -55.56
N TYR A 7 13.94 15.49 -55.66
CA TYR A 7 13.45 16.00 -56.96
C TYR A 7 14.23 17.24 -57.48
N VAL A 8 15.07 17.86 -56.63
CA VAL A 8 15.92 19.01 -57.01
C VAL A 8 17.38 18.66 -56.77
N VAL A 9 18.22 18.92 -57.78
CA VAL A 9 19.67 18.76 -57.67
C VAL A 9 20.31 20.14 -57.54
N GLN A 10 20.84 20.43 -56.35
CA GLN A 10 21.64 21.62 -56.09
C GLN A 10 23.08 21.43 -56.58
N GLN A 11 23.78 22.53 -56.88
CA GLN A 11 25.19 22.47 -57.27
C GLN A 11 26.03 21.77 -56.19
N GLY A 12 26.95 20.90 -56.60
CA GLY A 12 27.79 20.07 -55.71
C GLY A 12 27.14 18.76 -55.22
N LYS A 13 25.82 18.56 -55.39
CA LYS A 13 25.13 17.34 -54.92
C LYS A 13 25.51 16.07 -55.69
N ILE A 14 25.90 16.19 -56.95
CA ILE A 14 26.40 15.04 -57.74
C ILE A 14 27.76 14.58 -57.21
N GLN A 15 28.66 15.52 -56.90
CA GLN A 15 29.97 15.21 -56.35
C GLN A 15 29.88 14.55 -54.97
N SER A 16 28.92 14.98 -54.13
CA SER A 16 28.70 14.32 -52.84
C SER A 16 28.19 12.89 -53.03
N LEU A 17 27.24 12.65 -53.94
CA LEU A 17 26.74 11.29 -54.24
C LEU A 17 27.83 10.34 -54.75
N THR A 18 28.72 10.80 -55.63
CA THR A 18 29.80 9.97 -56.18
C THR A 18 30.89 9.63 -55.15
N THR A 19 31.06 10.46 -54.13
CA THR A 19 32.09 10.30 -53.09
C THR A 19 31.55 9.73 -51.77
N MET A 20 30.24 9.44 -51.68
CA MET A 20 29.63 8.86 -50.48
C MET A 20 30.23 7.51 -50.11
N LYS A 21 30.47 7.32 -48.80
CA LYS A 21 30.80 6.01 -48.20
C LYS A 21 29.56 5.13 -48.14
N ASP A 22 29.75 3.82 -48.06
CA ASP A 22 28.64 2.84 -48.04
C ASP A 22 27.63 3.07 -46.91
N SER A 23 28.09 3.51 -45.74
CA SER A 23 27.21 3.88 -44.62
C SER A 23 26.30 5.07 -44.94
N GLN A 24 26.81 6.06 -45.67
CA GLN A 24 26.05 7.23 -46.11
C GLN A 24 25.07 6.87 -47.21
N ARG A 25 25.46 5.97 -48.14
CA ARG A 25 24.54 5.44 -49.17
C ARG A 25 23.39 4.66 -48.54
N LEU A 26 23.67 3.83 -47.53
CA LEU A 26 22.63 3.10 -46.79
C LEU A 26 21.68 4.06 -46.08
N GLN A 27 22.19 5.12 -45.45
CA GLN A 27 21.36 6.12 -44.79
C GLN A 27 20.45 6.86 -45.79
N LEU A 28 21.00 7.25 -46.95
CA LEU A 28 20.25 7.83 -48.06
C LEU A 28 19.12 6.89 -48.54
N LEU A 29 19.41 5.60 -48.71
CA LEU A 29 18.40 4.60 -49.09
C LEU A 29 17.30 4.45 -48.02
N LYS A 30 17.67 4.48 -46.74
CA LYS A 30 16.70 4.43 -45.62
C LYS A 30 15.79 5.66 -45.58
N GLU A 31 16.35 6.83 -45.87
CA GLU A 31 15.63 8.10 -45.95
C GLU A 31 14.65 8.10 -47.14
N ILE A 32 15.11 7.71 -48.34
CA ILE A 32 14.28 7.59 -49.54
C ILE A 32 13.16 6.56 -49.34
N GLY A 33 13.48 5.42 -48.73
CA GLY A 33 12.51 4.37 -48.41
C GLY A 33 11.53 4.75 -47.29
N GLY A 34 11.67 5.94 -46.67
CA GLY A 34 10.82 6.39 -45.57
C GLY A 34 10.94 5.54 -44.29
N THR A 35 11.89 4.61 -44.25
CA THR A 35 12.07 3.66 -43.15
C THR A 35 12.65 4.32 -41.90
N GLN A 36 13.31 5.46 -42.04
CA GLN A 36 13.91 6.20 -40.93
C GLN A 36 12.87 6.66 -39.89
N VAL A 37 11.71 7.18 -40.33
CA VAL A 37 10.64 7.63 -39.43
C VAL A 37 10.04 6.45 -38.66
N TYR A 38 9.92 5.30 -39.32
CA TYR A 38 9.46 4.08 -38.66
C TYR A 38 10.48 3.57 -37.63
N GLU A 39 11.77 3.51 -37.99
CA GLU A 39 12.84 3.08 -37.07
C GLU A 39 12.93 3.99 -35.83
N GLU A 40 12.77 5.31 -36.01
CA GLU A 40 12.75 6.29 -34.93
C GLU A 40 11.55 6.09 -33.99
N ARG A 41 10.33 6.04 -34.54
CA ARG A 41 9.11 5.78 -33.76
C ARG A 41 9.15 4.43 -33.03
N ARG A 42 9.70 3.40 -33.68
CA ARG A 42 9.87 2.07 -33.07
C ARG A 42 10.82 2.15 -31.87
N ARG A 43 11.95 2.86 -32.01
CA ARG A 43 12.92 3.03 -30.92
C ARG A 43 12.31 3.77 -29.74
N GLU A 44 11.58 4.84 -29.99
CA GLU A 44 10.86 5.61 -28.96
C GLU A 44 9.81 4.74 -28.26
N SER A 45 9.00 4.01 -29.03
CA SER A 45 7.99 3.09 -28.49
C SER A 45 8.59 2.00 -27.61
N LEU A 46 9.73 1.43 -28.01
CA LEU A 46 10.45 0.44 -27.21
C LEU A 46 10.95 1.03 -25.88
N LYS A 47 11.44 2.27 -25.89
CA LYS A 47 11.86 2.97 -24.66
C LYS A 47 10.67 3.17 -23.71
N ILE A 48 9.55 3.66 -24.22
CA ILE A 48 8.32 3.84 -23.43
C ILE A 48 7.83 2.50 -22.86
N MET A 49 7.88 1.43 -23.65
CA MET A 49 7.49 0.09 -23.20
C MET A 49 8.37 -0.41 -22.06
N GLN A 50 9.69 -0.18 -22.14
CA GLN A 50 10.62 -0.54 -21.07
C GLN A 50 10.35 0.26 -19.79
N GLU A 51 10.17 1.58 -19.90
CA GLU A 51 9.84 2.45 -18.75
C GLU A 51 8.51 2.05 -18.10
N THR A 52 7.48 1.77 -18.91
CA THR A 52 6.18 1.29 -18.44
C THR A 52 6.30 -0.06 -17.75
N GLY A 53 7.11 -0.97 -18.28
CA GLY A 53 7.41 -2.25 -17.64
C GLY A 53 8.07 -2.08 -16.26
N SER A 54 8.99 -1.12 -16.11
CA SER A 54 9.60 -0.79 -14.83
C SER A 54 8.60 -0.22 -13.83
N LYS A 55 7.77 0.75 -14.25
CA LYS A 55 6.71 1.31 -13.41
C LYS A 55 5.71 0.24 -12.97
N ARG A 56 5.34 -0.68 -13.87
CA ARG A 56 4.45 -1.81 -13.53
C ARG A 56 5.05 -2.70 -12.44
N ARG A 57 6.35 -2.99 -12.50
CA ARG A 57 7.02 -3.79 -11.46
C ARG A 57 6.98 -3.09 -10.10
N GLN A 58 7.25 -1.78 -10.06
CA GLN A 58 7.16 -0.99 -8.82
C GLN A 58 5.74 -1.00 -8.25
N ILE A 59 4.72 -0.87 -9.10
CA ILE A 59 3.32 -0.95 -8.66
C ILE A 59 3.02 -2.32 -8.04
N ILE A 60 3.45 -3.41 -8.68
CA ILE A 60 3.24 -4.78 -8.15
C ILE A 60 3.90 -4.95 -6.78
N GLU A 61 5.10 -4.41 -6.59
CA GLU A 61 5.81 -4.45 -5.30
C GLU A 61 5.06 -3.68 -4.21
N VAL A 62 4.57 -2.48 -4.51
CA VAL A 62 3.78 -1.67 -3.57
C VAL A 62 2.46 -2.38 -3.22
N VAL A 63 1.76 -2.96 -4.21
CA VAL A 63 0.53 -3.73 -3.96
C VAL A 63 0.81 -4.90 -3.02
N LYS A 64 1.89 -5.65 -3.25
CA LYS A 64 2.28 -6.75 -2.37
C LYS A 64 2.54 -6.29 -0.93
N TYR A 65 3.25 -5.18 -0.76
CA TYR A 65 3.48 -4.59 0.55
C TYR A 65 2.17 -4.17 1.24
N LEU A 66 1.23 -3.59 0.49
CA LEU A 66 -0.09 -3.23 1.02
C LEU A 66 -0.89 -4.47 1.46
N ASP A 67 -0.85 -5.56 0.68
CA ASP A 67 -1.51 -6.81 1.03
C ASP A 67 -0.95 -7.43 2.32
N GLU A 68 0.38 -7.42 2.48
CA GLU A 68 1.05 -7.86 3.71
C GLU A 68 0.62 -7.01 4.91
N ARG A 69 0.58 -5.67 4.74
CA ARG A 69 0.16 -4.76 5.81
C ARG A 69 -1.32 -4.89 6.18
N LEU A 70 -2.18 -5.13 5.21
CA LEU A 70 -3.60 -5.39 5.45
C LEU A 70 -3.80 -6.67 6.28
N LYS A 71 -3.03 -7.71 5.97
CA LYS A 71 -3.06 -8.96 6.73
C LYS A 71 -2.64 -8.76 8.19
N GLU A 72 -1.55 -8.03 8.43
CA GLU A 72 -1.12 -7.67 9.79
C GLU A 72 -2.22 -6.92 10.56
N LEU A 73 -2.86 -5.94 9.93
CA LEU A 73 -3.95 -5.17 10.55
C LEU A 73 -5.19 -6.02 10.87
N ASP A 74 -5.51 -7.01 10.03
CA ASP A 74 -6.60 -7.94 10.31
C ASP A 74 -6.27 -8.85 11.50
N GLU A 75 -5.03 -9.31 11.64
CA GLU A 75 -4.57 -10.08 12.79
C GLU A 75 -4.64 -9.24 14.09
N GLU A 76 -4.12 -8.01 14.07
CA GLU A 76 -4.18 -7.08 15.20
C GLU A 76 -5.62 -6.77 15.62
N LYS A 77 -6.53 -6.62 14.65
CA LYS A 77 -7.96 -6.38 14.89
C LYS A 77 -8.63 -7.56 15.59
N GLU A 78 -8.32 -8.80 15.19
CA GLU A 78 -8.86 -9.99 15.85
C GLU A 78 -8.33 -10.13 17.28
N ASP A 79 -7.08 -9.79 17.53
CA ASP A 79 -6.53 -9.79 18.89
C ASP A 79 -7.15 -8.70 19.76
N LEU A 80 -7.39 -7.50 19.21
CA LEU A 80 -8.11 -6.45 19.91
C LEU A 80 -9.54 -6.88 20.26
N ARG A 81 -10.24 -7.58 19.36
CA ARG A 81 -11.58 -8.13 19.63
C ARG A 81 -11.56 -9.12 20.80
N LYS A 82 -10.60 -10.05 20.82
CA LYS A 82 -10.43 -11.00 21.93
C LYS A 82 -10.15 -10.26 23.24
N TYR A 83 -9.26 -9.27 23.21
CA TYR A 83 -8.96 -8.44 24.37
C TYR A 83 -10.21 -7.74 24.92
N GLN A 84 -11.01 -7.11 24.07
CA GLN A 84 -12.25 -6.42 24.49
C GLN A 84 -13.26 -7.39 25.11
N GLN A 85 -13.39 -8.59 24.56
CA GLN A 85 -14.27 -9.62 25.11
C GLN A 85 -13.82 -10.05 26.51
N LEU A 86 -12.52 -10.31 26.69
CA LEU A 86 -11.94 -10.69 27.97
C LEU A 86 -12.01 -9.55 28.99
N ASP A 87 -11.76 -8.30 28.58
CA ASP A 87 -11.87 -7.13 29.46
C ASP A 87 -13.31 -6.94 29.96
N LYS A 88 -14.31 -7.14 29.10
CA LYS A 88 -15.71 -7.12 29.49
C LYS A 88 -16.03 -8.19 30.54
N GLN A 89 -15.57 -9.42 30.32
CA GLN A 89 -15.75 -10.52 31.29
C GLN A 89 -15.06 -10.22 32.61
N ARG A 90 -13.81 -9.73 32.57
CA ARG A 90 -13.05 -9.33 33.76
C ARG A 90 -13.80 -8.29 34.57
N LYS A 91 -14.27 -7.21 33.93
CA LYS A 91 -15.05 -6.15 34.59
C LYS A 91 -16.32 -6.70 35.25
N SER A 92 -17.08 -7.55 34.55
CA SER A 92 -18.28 -8.16 35.11
C SER A 92 -17.99 -9.02 36.35
N LEU A 93 -16.92 -9.82 36.32
CA LEU A 93 -16.48 -10.61 37.47
C LEU A 93 -16.02 -9.73 38.62
N GLU A 94 -15.23 -8.69 38.33
CA GLU A 94 -14.75 -7.71 39.31
C GLU A 94 -15.92 -7.03 40.03
N TYR A 95 -16.93 -6.55 39.30
CA TYR A 95 -18.13 -5.99 39.91
C TYR A 95 -18.87 -6.99 40.80
N THR A 96 -18.96 -8.25 40.38
CA THR A 96 -19.63 -9.30 41.17
C THR A 96 -18.87 -9.61 42.46
N ILE A 97 -17.54 -9.60 42.41
CA ILE A 97 -16.69 -9.78 43.59
C ILE A 97 -16.90 -8.61 44.56
N TYR A 98 -16.83 -7.37 44.08
CA TYR A 98 -17.01 -6.20 44.93
C TYR A 98 -18.42 -6.12 45.55
N ASP A 99 -19.46 -6.48 44.80
CA ASP A 99 -20.83 -6.54 45.34
C ASP A 99 -20.93 -7.59 46.46
N LYS A 100 -20.36 -8.77 46.25
CA LYS A 100 -20.32 -9.82 47.29
C LYS A 100 -19.56 -9.38 48.53
N GLU A 101 -18.40 -8.76 48.37
CA GLU A 101 -17.60 -8.25 49.49
C GLU A 101 -18.34 -7.16 50.27
N LEU A 102 -19.06 -6.27 49.56
CA LEU A 102 -19.90 -5.24 50.16
C LEU A 102 -21.04 -5.87 50.98
N GLN A 103 -21.76 -6.85 50.42
CA GLN A 103 -22.84 -7.55 51.11
C GLN A 103 -22.31 -8.29 52.35
N ASP A 104 -21.18 -8.98 52.25
CA ASP A 104 -20.55 -9.67 53.37
C ASP A 104 -20.15 -8.66 54.48
N ALA A 105 -19.61 -7.49 54.12
CA ALA A 105 -19.28 -6.43 55.06
C ALA A 105 -20.52 -5.85 55.75
N GLN A 106 -21.59 -5.59 55.00
CA GLN A 106 -22.88 -5.11 55.53
C GLN A 106 -23.50 -6.12 56.51
N GLN A 107 -23.48 -7.42 56.17
CA GLN A 107 -23.98 -8.47 57.05
C GLN A 107 -23.16 -8.56 58.34
N ARG A 108 -21.83 -8.43 58.27
CA ARG A 108 -20.98 -8.39 59.47
C ARG A 108 -21.30 -7.18 60.34
N LEU A 109 -21.52 -6.01 59.72
CA LEU A 109 -21.84 -4.77 60.43
C LEU A 109 -23.20 -4.88 61.14
N ALA A 110 -24.23 -5.40 60.45
CA ALA A 110 -25.55 -5.65 61.04
C ALA A 110 -25.49 -6.60 62.23
N LYS A 111 -24.69 -7.67 62.17
CA LYS A 111 -24.48 -8.59 63.30
C LYS A 111 -23.86 -7.88 64.50
N VAL A 112 -22.83 -7.06 64.27
CA VAL A 112 -22.18 -6.29 65.35
C VAL A 112 -23.15 -5.27 65.96
N GLU A 113 -23.97 -4.60 65.15
CA GLU A 113 -25.00 -3.68 65.64
C GLU A 113 -26.07 -4.39 66.47
N GLU A 114 -26.54 -5.56 66.04
CA GLU A 114 -27.51 -6.36 66.78
C GLU A 114 -26.92 -6.87 68.12
N GLU A 115 -25.66 -7.30 68.14
CA GLU A 115 -24.94 -7.65 69.36
C GLU A 115 -24.83 -6.45 70.31
N ARG A 116 -24.48 -5.26 69.80
CA ARG A 116 -24.44 -4.02 70.61
C ARG A 116 -25.80 -3.67 71.19
N HIS A 117 -26.88 -3.81 70.41
CA HIS A 117 -28.24 -3.55 70.87
C HIS A 117 -28.63 -4.50 72.02
N LYS A 118 -28.39 -5.80 71.85
CA LYS A 118 -28.67 -6.82 72.88
C LYS A 118 -27.90 -6.58 74.18
N VAL A 119 -26.64 -6.13 74.10
CA VAL A 119 -25.84 -5.77 75.28
C VAL A 119 -26.41 -4.52 75.96
N SER A 120 -26.85 -3.52 75.19
CA SER A 120 -27.50 -2.32 75.73
C SER A 120 -28.80 -2.64 76.45
N GLU A 121 -29.65 -3.50 75.87
CA GLU A 121 -30.91 -3.92 76.49
C GLU A 121 -30.71 -4.74 77.77
N LYS A 122 -29.65 -5.56 77.85
CA LYS A 122 -29.31 -6.30 79.08
C LYS A 122 -28.71 -5.43 80.20
N SER A 123 -28.21 -4.25 79.86
CA SER A 123 -27.56 -3.34 80.81
C SER A 123 -28.54 -2.28 81.38
N THR A 124 -29.80 -2.32 80.95
CA THR A 124 -30.91 -1.47 81.42
C THR A 124 -31.86 -2.32 82.26
#